data_AF-A0A1V4D6M3-F1
#
_entry.id   AF-A0A1V4D6M3-F1
#
_cell.length_a   1.000
_cell.length_b   1.000
_cell.length_c   1.000
_cell.angle_alpha   90.00
_cell.angle_beta   90.00
_cell.angle_gamma   90.00
#
_symmetry.space_group_name_H-M   'P 1'
#
loop_
_entity.id
_entity.type
_entity.pdbx_description
1 polymer ?
#
loop_
_entity_poly.entity_id
_entity_poly.type
_entity_poly.pdbx_seq_one_letter_code
_entity_poly.pdbx_strand_id
1 'polypeptide(L)'
;MRLVDLSVPLATDMPVYPGDPRVAIAPALSVAADGVNVTHLDMGSQSEMPHGGFKKSGYGKDLSAYGFEDYTRVKHVMTAL
;
A
#
# COMPACT_ATOMS: atom_id res chain seq x y z
N MET A 1 31.31 -2.56 7.73
CA MET A 1 29.87 -2.24 7.79
C MET A 1 29.09 -3.49 7.40
N ARG A 2 28.13 -3.94 8.20
CA ARG A 2 27.32 -5.12 7.89
C ARG A 2 26.03 -4.66 7.18
N LEU A 3 25.85 -5.04 5.92
CA LEU A 3 24.58 -4.86 5.24
C LEU A 3 23.65 -5.99 5.67
N VAL A 4 22.41 -5.64 6.01
CA VAL A 4 21.34 -6.59 6.31
C VAL A 4 20.25 -6.32 5.30
N ASP A 5 19.96 -7.31 4.46
CA ASP A 5 18.86 -7.24 3.50
C ASP A 5 17.53 -7.42 4.24
N LEU A 6 16.62 -6.48 4.02
CA LEU A 6 15.26 -6.47 4.59
C LEU A 6 14.18 -6.56 3.49
N SER A 7 14.58 -6.88 2.26
CA SER A 7 13.67 -6.96 1.12
C SER A 7 12.67 -8.10 1.31
N VAL A 8 11.41 -7.85 0.93
CA VAL A 8 10.34 -8.84 0.94
C VAL A 8 9.95 -9.15 -0.50
N PRO A 9 9.87 -10.43 -0.92
CA PRO A 9 9.48 -10.78 -2.28
C PRO A 9 8.03 -10.35 -2.55
N LEU A 10 7.81 -9.76 -3.73
CA LEU A 10 6.47 -9.46 -4.22
C LEU A 10 5.86 -10.71 -4.84
N ALA A 11 4.59 -10.95 -4.55
CA ALA A 11 3.81 -12.05 -5.11
C ALA A 11 2.39 -11.58 -5.43
N THR A 12 1.79 -12.16 -6.45
CA THR A 12 0.35 -12.01 -6.74
C THR A 12 -0.46 -12.44 -5.53
N ASP A 13 -1.55 -11.72 -5.25
CA ASP A 13 -2.46 -11.97 -4.12
C ASP A 13 -1.81 -11.89 -2.73
N MET A 14 -0.64 -11.24 -2.62
CA MET A 14 -0.10 -10.91 -1.29
C MET A 14 -1.10 -10.06 -0.49
N PRO A 15 -1.10 -10.17 0.85
CA PRO A 15 -2.03 -9.41 1.68
C PRO A 15 -1.94 -7.91 1.42
N VAL A 16 -3.09 -7.30 1.16
CA VAL A 16 -3.26 -5.84 1.05
C VAL A 16 -4.21 -5.37 2.16
N TYR A 17 -4.23 -4.07 2.43
CA TYR A 17 -5.20 -3.54 3.39
C TYR A 17 -6.62 -3.66 2.84
N PRO A 18 -7.64 -3.83 3.71
CA PRO A 18 -9.03 -3.85 3.27
C PRO A 18 -9.38 -2.56 2.51
N GLY A 19 -9.88 -2.71 1.28
CA GLY A 19 -10.22 -1.60 0.39
C GLY A 19 -9.21 -1.34 -0.72
N ASP A 20 -7.97 -1.82 -0.56
CA ASP A 20 -6.93 -1.64 -1.57
C ASP A 20 -7.05 -2.61 -2.75
N PRO A 21 -6.64 -2.20 -3.97
CA PRO A 21 -6.51 -3.10 -5.10
C PRO A 21 -5.54 -4.25 -4.80
N ARG A 22 -5.88 -5.47 -5.24
CA ARG A 22 -4.99 -6.64 -5.11
C ARG A 22 -3.70 -6.39 -5.89
N VAL A 23 -2.58 -6.86 -5.33
CA VAL A 23 -1.33 -6.92 -6.08
C VAL A 23 -1.43 -8.03 -7.13
N ALA A 24 -1.23 -7.70 -8.39
CA ALA A 24 -1.17 -8.66 -9.48
C ALA A 24 0.12 -8.49 -10.28
N ILE A 25 0.77 -9.63 -10.54
CA ILE A 25 1.96 -9.72 -11.37
C ILE A 25 1.59 -10.54 -12.60
N ALA A 26 1.78 -9.95 -13.79
CA ALA A 26 1.45 -10.59 -15.05
C ALA A 26 2.52 -10.30 -16.11
N PRO A 27 2.71 -11.16 -17.12
CA PRO A 27 3.54 -10.82 -18.27
C PRO A 27 2.95 -9.61 -19.01
N ALA A 28 3.78 -8.60 -19.26
CA ALA A 28 3.44 -7.49 -20.15
C ALA A 28 3.89 -7.77 -21.59
N LEU A 29 5.12 -8.30 -21.75
CA LEU A 29 5.72 -8.69 -23.02
C LEU A 29 6.50 -9.99 -22.85
N SER A 30 6.59 -10.78 -23.92
CA SER A 30 7.30 -12.06 -23.93
C SER A 30 8.42 -12.09 -24.96
N VAL A 31 9.50 -12.82 -24.67
CA VAL A 31 10.64 -12.92 -25.60
C VAL A 31 10.20 -13.50 -26.95
N ALA A 32 9.29 -14.46 -26.96
CA ALA A 32 8.85 -15.14 -28.18
C ALA A 32 8.05 -14.22 -29.12
N ALA A 33 7.21 -13.33 -28.57
CA ALA A 33 6.38 -12.44 -29.37
C ALA A 33 7.05 -11.07 -29.62
N ASP A 34 7.78 -10.55 -28.63
CA ASP A 34 8.18 -9.14 -28.56
C ASP A 34 9.70 -8.94 -28.50
N GLY A 35 10.48 -10.03 -28.42
CA GLY A 35 11.95 -9.99 -28.30
C GLY A 35 12.47 -9.51 -26.94
N VAL A 36 11.59 -9.15 -26.00
CA VAL A 36 11.92 -8.71 -24.64
C VAL A 36 11.02 -9.38 -23.61
N ASN A 37 11.51 -9.57 -22.39
CA ASN A 37 10.71 -10.06 -21.27
C ASN A 37 10.37 -8.89 -20.35
N VAL A 38 9.09 -8.54 -20.24
CA VAL A 38 8.63 -7.45 -19.38
C VAL A 38 7.48 -7.95 -18.51
N THR A 39 7.55 -7.64 -17.21
CA THR A 39 6.51 -7.97 -16.23
C THR A 39 5.71 -6.72 -15.88
N HIS A 40 4.39 -6.81 -15.98
CA HIS A 40 3.46 -5.82 -15.44
C HIS A 40 3.27 -6.08 -13.95
N LEU A 41 3.34 -5.01 -13.16
CA LEU A 41 3.02 -5.01 -11.74
C LEU A 41 1.86 -4.06 -11.51
N ASP A 42 0.68 -4.62 -11.30
CA ASP A 42 -0.46 -3.90 -10.77
C ASP A 42 -0.38 -3.92 -9.25
N MET A 43 -0.17 -2.77 -8.66
CA MET A 43 -0.24 -2.58 -7.22
C MET A 43 -0.98 -1.28 -6.94
N GLY A 44 -1.77 -1.26 -5.86
CA GLY A 44 -2.53 -0.07 -5.46
C GLY A 44 -1.63 1.17 -5.36
N SER A 45 -2.22 2.36 -5.55
CA SER A 45 -1.46 3.61 -5.41
C SER A 45 -0.92 3.69 -3.98
N GLN A 46 0.37 4.01 -3.82
CA GLN A 46 0.93 4.22 -2.48
C GLN A 46 0.20 5.34 -1.73
N SER A 47 -0.50 6.22 -2.44
CA SER A 47 -1.32 7.31 -1.88
C SER A 47 -2.59 6.83 -1.16
N GLU A 48 -3.06 5.61 -1.42
CA GLU A 48 -4.24 5.02 -0.76
C GLU A 48 -3.88 3.96 0.28
N MET A 49 -2.61 3.52 0.32
CA MET A 49 -2.14 2.54 1.29
C MET A 49 -1.74 3.21 2.62
N PRO A 50 -2.06 2.61 3.79
CA PRO A 50 -1.76 3.20 5.10
C PRO A 50 -0.24 3.26 5.36
N HIS A 51 0.32 4.47 5.34
CA HIS A 51 1.74 4.68 5.52
C HIS A 51 2.07 5.05 6.96
N GLY A 52 2.98 4.31 7.61
CA GLY A 52 3.40 4.64 8.97
C GLY A 52 4.20 3.52 9.62
N GLY A 53 4.96 3.89 10.65
CA GLY A 53 5.98 3.06 11.29
C GLY A 53 5.57 2.46 12.64
N PHE A 54 6.55 1.84 13.32
CA PHE A 54 6.41 1.32 14.68
C PHE A 54 7.64 1.66 15.54
N LYS A 55 7.46 1.71 16.87
CA LYS A 55 8.50 2.06 17.87
C LYS A 55 9.16 3.40 17.53
N LYS A 56 10.48 3.39 17.32
CA LYS A 56 11.28 4.59 17.02
C LYS A 56 11.05 5.15 15.62
N SER A 57 10.35 4.42 14.75
CA SER A 57 9.97 4.91 13.41
C SER A 57 8.70 5.77 13.42
N GLY A 58 8.01 5.91 14.56
CA GLY A 58 6.76 6.67 14.69
C GLY A 58 5.56 5.81 15.07
N TYR A 59 4.43 6.50 15.31
CA TYR A 59 3.09 5.93 15.56
C TYR A 59 2.09 6.66 14.66
N GLY A 60 0.97 6.00 14.34
CA GLY A 60 -0.05 6.54 13.43
C GLY A 60 0.07 6.00 12.00
N LYS A 61 -0.91 6.33 11.17
CA LYS A 61 -0.96 5.97 9.75
C LYS A 61 -1.45 7.18 8.96
N ASP A 62 -0.63 7.69 8.07
CA ASP A 62 -0.99 8.74 7.13
C ASP A 62 -1.52 8.13 5.82
N LEU A 63 -2.02 9.02 4.94
CA LEU A 63 -2.63 8.70 3.64
C LEU A 63 -4.02 8.06 3.74
N SER A 64 -4.77 8.06 2.63
CA SER A 64 -6.10 7.44 2.54
C SER A 64 -7.07 7.90 3.64
N ALA A 65 -7.98 7.01 4.06
CA ALA A 65 -8.91 7.24 5.16
C ALA A 65 -8.20 7.49 6.51
N TYR A 66 -7.03 6.88 6.74
CA TYR A 66 -6.29 7.02 7.98
C TYR A 66 -5.76 8.45 8.19
N GLY A 67 -5.30 9.10 7.12
CA GLY A 67 -4.96 10.51 7.16
C GLY A 67 -6.17 11.38 7.54
N PHE A 68 -7.37 11.07 7.06
CA PHE A 68 -8.57 11.80 7.47
C PHE A 68 -8.88 11.58 8.95
N GLU A 69 -8.73 10.37 9.47
CA GLU A 69 -8.90 10.08 10.90
C GLU A 69 -7.90 10.83 11.79
N ASP A 70 -6.62 10.88 11.38
CA ASP A 70 -5.55 11.51 12.17
C ASP A 70 -5.55 13.05 12.08
N TYR A 71 -5.95 13.62 10.92
CA TYR A 71 -5.99 15.08 10.71
C TYR A 71 -7.36 15.72 10.96
N THR A 72 -8.41 14.94 11.20
CA THR A 72 -9.73 15.47 11.57
C THR A 72 -10.14 15.01 12.97
N ARG A 73 -11.21 15.58 13.51
CA ARG A 73 -11.74 15.22 14.82
C ARG A 73 -13.23 14.94 14.69
N VAL A 74 -13.66 13.80 15.21
CA VAL A 74 -15.08 13.48 15.35
C VAL A 74 -15.72 14.46 16.32
N LYS A 75 -16.75 15.18 15.86
CA LYS A 75 -17.57 16.06 16.69
C LYS A 75 -18.96 15.45 16.85
N HIS A 76 -19.24 14.96 18.06
CA HIS A 76 -20.59 14.51 18.41
C HIS A 76 -21.48 15.73 18.71
N VAL A 77 -22.63 15.83 18.05
CA VAL A 77 -23.62 16.90 18.24
C VAL A 77 -24.99 16.26 18.47
N MET A 78 -25.70 16.72 19.51
CA MET A 78 -27.04 16.28 19.85
C MET A 78 -27.99 17.48 19.77
N THR A 79 -29.19 17.28 19.23
CA THR A 79 -30.26 18.30 19.18
C THR A 79 -31.46 17.80 19.97
N ALA A 80 -32.08 18.67 20.78
CA ALA A 80 -33.39 18.39 21.35
C ALA A 80 -34.48 18.78 20.33
N LEU A 81 -35.54 17.97 20.23
CA LEU A 81 -36.77 18.31 19.52
C LEU A 81 -37.72 19.06 20.45
#